data_AF-A0A1L3GMM2-F1
#
_entry.id   AF-A0A1L3GMM2-F1
#
_cell.length_a   1.000
_cell.length_b   1.000
_cell.length_c   1.000
_cell.angle_alpha   90.00
_cell.angle_beta   90.00
_cell.angle_gamma   90.00
#
_symmetry.space_group_name_H-M   'P 1'
#
loop_
_entity.id
_entity.type
_entity.pdbx_description
1 polymer ?
#
loop_
_entity_poly.entity_id
_entity_poly.type
_entity_poly.pdbx_seq_one_letter_code
_entity_poly.pdbx_strand_id
1 'polypeptide(L)'
;MKQGKLGLMITLIVSGALLATSALAMEGHADHKMSGEMNHTDKQQMQGMQNGKAIMTLPAEQEIDGVKGMFHLMPIDPKVLPAGHKATHHLMVMFNDVGTGKAIEAGTVAVKVTSPDESISGPHKMMGMQGHFGADVNLDKPGVWHFRMATKFADGKVRQFHSHHVVK
;
A
#
# COMPACT_ATOMS: atom_id res chain seq x y z
N MET A 1 2.04 6.67 53.39
CA MET A 1 1.21 5.44 53.39
C MET A 1 0.45 5.46 52.07
N LYS A 2 0.49 4.54 51.10
CA LYS A 2 0.96 3.15 50.89
C LYS A 2 1.43 3.12 49.40
N GLN A 3 2.65 2.69 49.06
CA GLN A 3 3.04 1.30 48.76
C GLN A 3 2.16 0.63 47.69
N GLY A 4 2.77 0.26 46.56
CA GLY A 4 2.13 -0.52 45.50
C GLY A 4 3.00 -0.69 44.25
N LYS A 5 4.23 -1.18 44.40
CA LYS A 5 5.01 -1.74 43.27
C LYS A 5 4.34 -3.04 42.84
N LEU A 6 4.09 -3.24 41.55
CA LEU A 6 3.81 -4.57 41.00
C LEU A 6 4.62 -4.75 39.72
N GLY A 7 5.74 -5.46 39.87
CA GLY A 7 6.49 -5.99 38.75
C GLY A 7 5.79 -7.22 38.19
N LEU A 8 5.97 -7.44 36.89
CA LEU A 8 5.76 -8.74 36.28
C LEU A 8 6.97 -9.01 35.37
N MET A 9 7.98 -9.66 35.95
CA MET A 9 9.00 -10.38 35.20
C MET A 9 8.34 -11.60 34.58
N ILE A 10 8.43 -11.75 33.26
CA ILE A 10 8.26 -13.04 32.59
C ILE A 10 9.59 -13.38 31.95
N THR A 11 10.36 -14.21 32.66
CA THR A 11 11.52 -14.92 32.13
C THR A 11 10.99 -16.13 31.34
N LEU A 12 11.40 -16.26 30.08
CA LEU A 12 11.21 -17.48 29.30
C LEU A 12 12.57 -17.88 28.74
N ILE A 13 13.16 -18.91 29.35
CA ILE A 13 14.39 -19.60 28.91
C ILE A 13 13.97 -21.01 28.50
N VAL A 14 14.16 -21.37 27.23
CA VAL A 14 14.45 -22.72 26.69
C VAL A 14 15.08 -22.47 25.31
N SER A 15 16.40 -22.49 25.11
CA SER A 15 17.34 -23.63 25.04
C SER A 15 17.01 -24.66 23.95
N GLY A 16 17.90 -24.81 22.96
CA GLY A 16 17.96 -26.04 22.15
C GLY A 16 18.36 -25.84 20.69
N ALA A 17 19.67 -25.79 20.43
CA ALA A 17 20.27 -25.92 19.11
C ALA A 17 20.14 -27.36 18.56
N LEU A 18 20.02 -27.50 17.24
CA LEU A 18 20.46 -28.71 16.51
C LEU A 18 20.95 -28.33 15.11
N LEU A 19 22.01 -29.05 14.73
CA LEU A 19 23.04 -28.73 13.75
C LEU A 19 22.81 -29.43 12.39
N ALA A 20 23.44 -28.86 11.37
CA ALA A 20 24.18 -29.50 10.27
C ALA A 20 23.47 -30.28 9.14
N THR A 21 23.39 -29.61 7.97
CA THR A 21 23.98 -29.96 6.65
C THR A 21 24.31 -31.41 6.26
N SER A 22 23.92 -31.82 5.04
CA SER A 22 24.72 -32.43 3.92
C SER A 22 23.78 -32.81 2.75
N ALA A 23 23.82 -32.16 1.59
CA ALA A 23 24.66 -32.41 0.41
C ALA A 23 24.31 -33.70 -0.39
N LEU A 24 23.74 -33.56 -1.59
CA LEU A 24 24.02 -34.43 -2.74
C LEU A 24 23.90 -33.62 -4.04
N ALA A 25 25.01 -33.60 -4.77
CA ALA A 25 25.13 -33.13 -6.14
C ALA A 25 24.58 -34.21 -7.11
N MET A 26 23.94 -33.78 -8.20
CA MET A 26 23.88 -34.54 -9.44
C MET A 26 24.22 -33.61 -10.58
N GLU A 27 25.40 -33.86 -11.15
CA GLU A 27 25.89 -33.31 -12.40
C GLU A 27 25.21 -34.05 -13.55
N GLY A 28 24.65 -33.30 -14.49
CA GLY A 28 23.98 -33.84 -15.67
C GLY A 28 24.03 -32.84 -16.80
N HIS A 29 25.16 -32.82 -17.52
CA HIS A 29 25.32 -32.13 -18.79
C HIS A 29 24.65 -32.93 -19.91
N ALA A 30 23.74 -32.30 -20.66
CA ALA A 30 23.55 -32.55 -22.08
C ALA A 30 22.81 -31.38 -22.73
N ASP A 31 23.50 -30.74 -23.67
CA ASP A 31 23.05 -29.66 -24.53
C ASP A 31 21.73 -29.93 -25.26
N HIS A 32 20.81 -28.97 -25.20
CA HIS A 32 19.87 -28.73 -26.30
C HIS A 32 19.68 -27.23 -26.51
N LYS A 33 20.35 -26.71 -27.55
CA LYS A 33 19.99 -25.44 -28.20
C LYS A 33 18.58 -25.55 -28.77
N MET A 34 17.66 -24.78 -28.21
CA MET A 34 16.46 -24.32 -28.92
C MET A 34 16.34 -22.81 -28.70
N SER A 35 16.60 -22.08 -29.78
CA SER A 35 16.24 -20.68 -29.97
C SER A 35 14.74 -20.49 -29.72
N GLY A 36 14.40 -19.59 -28.81
CA GLY A 36 13.01 -19.32 -28.44
C GLY A 36 12.96 -18.23 -27.38
N GLU A 37 13.11 -17.00 -27.85
CA GLU A 37 12.72 -15.77 -27.17
C GLU A 37 11.31 -15.90 -26.54
N MET A 38 11.07 -15.18 -25.42
CA MET A 38 9.86 -15.10 -24.56
C MET A 38 10.00 -15.89 -23.24
N ASN A 39 9.92 -15.25 -22.07
CA ASN A 39 8.67 -14.65 -21.61
C ASN A 39 8.90 -13.54 -20.56
N HIS A 40 8.32 -12.37 -20.81
CA HIS A 40 8.21 -11.27 -19.85
C HIS A 40 7.15 -11.61 -18.80
N THR A 41 7.55 -12.15 -17.65
CA THR A 41 6.63 -12.43 -16.53
C THR A 41 6.73 -11.36 -15.45
N ASP A 42 6.51 -10.10 -15.81
CA ASP A 42 6.34 -9.00 -14.84
C ASP A 42 5.48 -7.84 -15.38
N LYS A 43 4.40 -8.18 -16.11
CA LYS A 43 3.40 -7.21 -16.61
C LYS A 43 1.94 -7.65 -16.44
N GLN A 44 1.64 -8.48 -15.44
CA GLN A 44 0.30 -8.49 -14.85
C GLN A 44 0.32 -7.33 -13.83
N GLN A 45 -0.38 -6.20 -13.96
CA GLN A 45 -1.72 -6.00 -14.46
C GLN A 45 -1.90 -4.47 -14.65
N MET A 46 -1.56 -3.95 -15.82
CA MET A 46 -1.99 -2.60 -16.25
C MET A 46 -3.27 -2.71 -17.08
N GLN A 47 -4.27 -3.44 -16.57
CA GLN A 47 -5.65 -3.37 -17.09
C GLN A 47 -6.33 -2.14 -16.50
N GLY A 48 -5.87 -0.97 -16.93
CA GLY A 48 -6.41 0.33 -16.51
C GLY A 48 -6.26 1.41 -17.58
N MET A 49 -5.99 1.02 -18.84
CA MET A 49 -5.97 1.92 -19.99
C MET A 49 -7.35 2.05 -20.65
N GLN A 50 -8.39 2.34 -19.87
CA GLN A 50 -9.61 2.91 -20.43
C GLN A 50 -9.55 4.43 -20.23
N ASN A 51 -9.51 5.17 -21.34
CA ASN A 51 -9.63 6.64 -21.45
C ASN A 51 -8.37 7.51 -21.34
N GLY A 52 -7.19 7.04 -21.75
CA GLY A 52 -6.05 7.93 -22.09
C GLY A 52 -5.52 8.86 -20.98
N LYS A 53 -6.00 8.74 -19.75
CA LYS A 53 -5.52 9.44 -18.56
C LYS A 53 -4.64 8.48 -17.77
N ALA A 54 -3.36 8.79 -17.66
CA ALA A 54 -2.39 7.93 -17.00
C ALA A 54 -2.67 7.85 -15.48
N ILE A 55 -2.59 6.65 -14.92
CA ILE A 55 -2.49 6.45 -13.47
C ILE A 55 -1.17 7.07 -13.01
N MET A 56 -1.23 7.96 -12.04
CA MET A 56 -0.04 8.62 -11.48
C MET A 56 0.37 7.91 -10.19
N THR A 57 1.59 7.36 -10.14
CA THR A 57 2.18 6.94 -8.87
C THR A 57 2.61 8.18 -8.10
N LEU A 58 2.13 8.31 -6.85
CA LEU A 58 2.50 9.44 -5.99
C LEU A 58 3.86 9.20 -5.31
N PRO A 59 4.52 10.26 -4.81
CA PRO A 59 5.84 10.15 -4.20
C PRO A 59 5.91 9.09 -3.08
N ALA A 60 7.02 8.34 -3.18
CA ALA A 60 7.64 7.33 -2.32
C ALA A 60 6.73 6.28 -1.66
N GLU A 61 6.99 5.02 -2.06
CA GLU A 61 6.65 3.84 -1.26
C GLU A 61 7.14 4.05 0.18
N GLN A 62 6.28 3.75 1.15
CA GLN A 62 6.59 3.92 2.56
C GLN A 62 6.46 2.59 3.26
N GLU A 63 7.53 2.15 3.93
CA GLU A 63 7.52 1.00 4.81
C GLU A 63 7.40 1.47 6.26
N ILE A 64 6.33 1.03 6.94
CA ILE A 64 6.04 1.39 8.33
C ILE A 64 5.58 0.13 9.07
N ASP A 65 6.34 -0.27 10.09
CA ASP A 65 6.06 -1.43 10.93
C ASP A 65 5.76 -2.71 10.11
N GLY A 66 6.62 -3.01 9.12
CA GLY A 66 6.50 -4.18 8.26
C GLY A 66 5.37 -4.11 7.23
N VAL A 67 4.76 -2.93 7.03
CA VAL A 67 3.77 -2.71 5.97
C VAL A 67 4.29 -1.69 4.97
N LYS A 68 4.32 -2.06 3.70
CA LYS A 68 4.65 -1.19 2.58
C LYS A 68 3.38 -0.59 1.97
N GLY A 69 3.28 0.73 1.92
CA GLY A 69 2.19 1.48 1.27
C GLY A 69 2.61 2.09 -0.05
N MET A 70 1.84 1.87 -1.11
CA MET A 70 2.06 2.39 -2.47
C MET A 70 0.85 3.19 -2.93
N PHE A 71 1.06 4.46 -3.26
CA PHE A 71 0.00 5.42 -3.53
C PHE A 71 -0.14 5.67 -5.02
N HIS A 72 -1.37 5.61 -5.51
CA HIS A 72 -1.71 5.87 -6.90
C HIS A 72 -2.88 6.86 -6.96
N LEU A 73 -2.83 7.77 -7.91
CA LEU A 73 -3.86 8.76 -8.14
C LEU A 73 -4.29 8.69 -9.60
N MET A 74 -5.56 8.37 -9.82
CA MET A 74 -6.13 8.23 -11.16
C MET A 74 -7.12 9.37 -11.41
N PRO A 75 -6.94 10.20 -12.45
CA PRO A 75 -7.97 11.16 -12.83
C PRO A 75 -9.26 10.46 -13.22
N ILE A 76 -10.40 10.97 -12.75
CA ILE A 76 -11.73 10.45 -13.09
C ILE A 76 -12.23 11.14 -14.37
N ASP A 77 -12.96 10.42 -15.22
CA ASP A 77 -13.74 11.05 -16.28
C ASP A 77 -15.05 11.61 -15.70
N PRO A 78 -15.30 12.92 -15.74
CA PRO A 78 -16.54 13.49 -15.20
C PRO A 78 -17.80 12.90 -15.86
N LYS A 79 -17.70 12.31 -17.07
CA LYS A 79 -18.82 11.66 -17.75
C LYS A 79 -19.26 10.35 -17.09
N VAL A 80 -18.40 9.71 -16.30
CA VAL A 80 -18.73 8.46 -15.58
C VAL A 80 -19.24 8.71 -14.17
N LEU A 81 -19.23 9.97 -13.72
CA LEU A 81 -19.70 10.34 -12.40
C LEU A 81 -21.20 10.66 -12.42
N PRO A 82 -21.94 10.31 -11.35
CA PRO A 82 -23.30 10.79 -11.16
C PRO A 82 -23.37 12.32 -11.18
N ALA A 83 -24.49 12.87 -11.67
CA ALA A 83 -24.70 14.31 -11.69
C ALA A 83 -24.53 14.92 -10.29
N GLY A 84 -23.73 15.99 -10.19
CA GLY A 84 -23.45 16.68 -8.94
C GLY A 84 -22.29 16.11 -8.12
N HIS A 85 -21.66 15.00 -8.54
CA HIS A 85 -20.45 14.50 -7.92
C HIS A 85 -19.25 15.42 -8.26
N LYS A 86 -18.40 15.70 -7.27
CA LYS A 86 -17.26 16.63 -7.41
C LYS A 86 -15.89 15.95 -7.44
N ALA A 87 -15.84 14.61 -7.44
CA ALA A 87 -14.57 13.92 -7.48
C ALA A 87 -13.82 14.22 -8.77
N THR A 88 -12.53 14.53 -8.65
CA THR A 88 -11.65 14.74 -9.81
C THR A 88 -10.67 13.58 -9.97
N HIS A 89 -10.36 12.88 -8.88
CA HIS A 89 -9.44 11.77 -8.88
C HIS A 89 -9.90 10.63 -7.96
N HIS A 90 -9.52 9.42 -8.30
CA HIS A 90 -9.60 8.24 -7.46
C HIS A 90 -8.22 8.00 -6.84
N LEU A 91 -8.13 8.15 -5.51
CA LEU A 91 -6.93 7.83 -4.74
C LEU A 91 -6.97 6.34 -4.37
N MET A 92 -5.97 5.59 -4.81
CA MET A 92 -5.79 4.18 -4.49
C MET A 92 -4.52 3.99 -3.69
N VAL A 93 -4.57 3.08 -2.73
CA VAL A 93 -3.41 2.71 -1.94
C VAL A 93 -3.36 1.19 -1.82
N MET A 94 -2.24 0.62 -2.26
CA MET A 94 -1.93 -0.79 -2.03
C MET A 94 -1.06 -0.92 -0.79
N PHE A 95 -1.39 -1.89 0.06
CA PHE A 95 -0.60 -2.23 1.23
C PHE A 95 -0.10 -3.66 1.10
N ASN A 96 1.19 -3.89 1.37
CA ASN A 96 1.78 -5.22 1.37
C ASN A 96 2.46 -5.48 2.71
N ASP A 97 2.34 -6.70 3.21
CA ASP A 97 3.18 -7.18 4.30
C ASP A 97 4.60 -7.41 3.76
N VAL A 98 5.60 -6.80 4.40
CA VAL A 98 6.99 -6.83 3.92
C VAL A 98 7.62 -8.20 4.10
N GLY A 99 7.24 -8.94 5.15
CA GLY A 99 7.80 -10.26 5.42
C GLY A 99 7.37 -11.32 4.39
N THR A 100 6.13 -11.23 3.91
CA THR A 100 5.53 -12.21 3.00
C THR A 100 5.36 -11.71 1.57
N GLY A 101 5.46 -10.41 1.34
CA GLY A 101 5.17 -9.74 0.08
C GLY A 101 3.67 -9.68 -0.28
N LYS A 102 2.79 -10.29 0.53
CA LYS A 102 1.36 -10.44 0.23
C LYS A 102 0.61 -9.12 0.40
N ALA A 103 -0.38 -8.90 -0.46
CA ALA A 103 -1.30 -7.77 -0.33
C ALA A 103 -2.13 -7.89 0.97
N ILE A 104 -2.33 -6.76 1.63
CA ILE A 104 -3.21 -6.59 2.78
C ILE A 104 -4.51 -5.99 2.26
N GLU A 105 -5.56 -6.80 2.17
CA GLU A 105 -6.83 -6.42 1.53
C GLU A 105 -7.95 -6.13 2.54
N ALA A 106 -7.69 -6.34 3.83
CA ALA A 106 -8.67 -6.21 4.90
C ALA A 106 -8.16 -5.32 6.04
N GLY A 107 -9.05 -4.51 6.59
CA GLY A 107 -8.78 -3.62 7.71
C GLY A 107 -9.52 -2.29 7.58
N THR A 108 -9.18 -1.35 8.45
CA THR A 108 -9.68 0.02 8.36
C THR A 108 -8.60 0.90 7.77
N VAL A 109 -8.94 1.63 6.72
CA VAL A 109 -8.09 2.67 6.13
C VAL A 109 -8.91 3.93 6.03
N ALA A 110 -8.33 5.06 6.44
CA ALA A 110 -8.95 6.37 6.31
C ALA A 110 -7.92 7.40 5.85
N VAL A 111 -8.36 8.36 5.06
CA VAL A 111 -7.53 9.46 4.54
C VAL A 111 -8.06 10.81 5.01
N LYS A 112 -7.14 11.70 5.40
CA LYS A 112 -7.36 13.14 5.49
C LYS A 112 -6.62 13.82 4.35
N VAL A 113 -7.27 14.79 3.74
CA VAL A 113 -6.74 15.55 2.62
C VAL A 113 -6.51 16.99 3.08
N THR A 114 -5.33 17.52 2.85
CA THR A 114 -5.05 18.95 3.02
C THR A 114 -4.94 19.60 1.66
N SER A 115 -5.73 20.64 1.44
CA SER A 115 -5.71 21.45 0.22
C SER A 115 -4.56 22.46 0.21
N PRO A 116 -4.26 23.08 -0.94
CA PRO A 116 -3.21 24.10 -1.06
C PRO A 116 -3.42 25.33 -0.18
N ASP A 117 -4.64 25.60 0.26
CA ASP A 117 -4.99 26.68 1.20
C ASP A 117 -4.97 26.23 2.68
N GLU A 118 -4.35 25.07 2.95
CA GLU A 118 -4.20 24.47 4.28
C GLU A 118 -5.49 23.98 4.94
N SER A 119 -6.64 24.04 4.24
CA SER A 119 -7.88 23.43 4.75
C SER A 119 -7.72 21.92 4.87
N ILE A 120 -8.13 21.36 6.01
CA ILE A 120 -8.01 19.93 6.30
C ILE A 120 -9.39 19.30 6.27
N SER A 121 -9.56 18.26 5.44
CA SER A 121 -10.79 17.50 5.39
C SER A 121 -10.97 16.60 6.63
N GLY A 122 -12.21 16.22 6.92
CA GLY A 122 -12.50 15.14 7.87
C GLY A 122 -11.87 13.81 7.43
N PRO A 123 -11.78 12.80 8.30
CA PRO A 123 -11.33 11.48 7.88
C PRO A 123 -12.36 10.84 6.93
N HIS A 124 -11.92 10.48 5.74
CA HIS A 124 -12.72 9.74 4.75
C HIS A 124 -12.31 8.29 4.80
N LYS A 125 -13.25 7.39 5.09
CA LYS A 125 -12.99 5.95 5.04
C LYS A 125 -12.69 5.54 3.60
N MET A 126 -11.61 4.80 3.41
CA MET A 126 -11.26 4.19 2.13
C MET A 126 -11.86 2.80 2.04
N MET A 127 -12.36 2.44 0.87
CA MET A 127 -13.03 1.17 0.61
C MET A 127 -12.04 0.17 0.03
N GLY A 128 -11.96 -1.03 0.61
CA GLY A 128 -11.16 -2.13 0.07
C GLY A 128 -11.81 -2.68 -1.20
N MET A 129 -11.05 -2.73 -2.29
CA MET A 129 -11.46 -3.21 -3.61
C MET A 129 -10.26 -3.82 -4.32
N GLN A 130 -10.35 -5.07 -4.77
CA GLN A 130 -9.39 -5.72 -5.69
C GLN A 130 -7.89 -5.46 -5.37
N GLY A 131 -7.47 -5.73 -4.13
CA GLY A 131 -6.06 -5.60 -3.73
C GLY A 131 -5.62 -4.19 -3.32
N HIS A 132 -6.51 -3.20 -3.33
CA HIS A 132 -6.22 -1.83 -2.90
C HIS A 132 -7.34 -1.23 -2.04
N PHE A 133 -7.06 -0.11 -1.39
CA PHE A 133 -8.07 0.75 -0.75
C PHE A 133 -8.25 2.01 -1.59
N GLY A 134 -9.49 2.33 -1.94
CA GLY A 134 -9.86 3.45 -2.81
C GLY A 134 -10.70 4.51 -2.10
N ALA A 135 -10.49 5.77 -2.45
CA ALA A 135 -11.40 6.87 -2.12
C ALA A 135 -11.38 7.94 -3.22
N ASP A 136 -12.55 8.48 -3.52
CA ASP A 136 -12.68 9.59 -4.44
C ASP A 136 -12.35 10.92 -3.74
N VAL A 137 -11.53 11.75 -4.40
CA VAL A 137 -11.08 13.04 -3.88
C VAL A 137 -11.36 14.16 -4.89
N ASN A 138 -11.68 15.34 -4.36
CA ASN A 138 -11.83 16.56 -5.15
C ASN A 138 -10.57 17.42 -5.01
N LEU A 139 -9.76 17.45 -6.07
CA LEU A 139 -8.59 18.32 -6.22
C LEU A 139 -8.95 19.44 -7.20
N ASP A 140 -9.62 20.48 -6.71
CA ASP A 140 -10.22 21.57 -7.50
C ASP A 140 -9.37 22.86 -7.56
N LYS A 141 -8.20 22.85 -6.90
CA LYS A 141 -7.30 23.99 -6.81
C LYS A 141 -5.89 23.62 -7.26
N PRO A 142 -5.19 24.52 -7.97
CA PRO A 142 -3.77 24.35 -8.23
C PRO A 142 -2.97 24.45 -6.93
N GLY A 143 -1.86 23.72 -6.86
CA GLY A 143 -0.95 23.69 -5.72
C GLY A 143 -0.72 22.31 -5.13
N VAL A 144 -0.11 22.27 -3.94
CA VAL A 144 0.27 21.03 -3.25
C VAL A 144 -0.89 20.50 -2.42
N TRP A 145 -1.28 19.27 -2.68
CA TRP A 145 -2.26 18.51 -1.92
C TRP A 145 -1.55 17.44 -1.10
N HIS A 146 -1.89 17.30 0.19
CA HIS A 146 -1.34 16.26 1.06
C HIS A 146 -2.38 15.20 1.39
N PHE A 147 -2.01 13.93 1.27
CA PHE A 147 -2.82 12.77 1.62
C PHE A 147 -2.22 12.09 2.84
N ARG A 148 -2.87 12.22 3.99
CA ARG A 148 -2.46 11.56 5.24
C ARG A 148 -3.39 10.41 5.53
N MET A 149 -2.90 9.18 5.43
CA MET A 149 -3.68 8.00 5.76
C MET A 149 -3.36 7.47 7.15
N ALA A 150 -4.38 6.92 7.78
CA ALA A 150 -4.26 6.06 8.93
C ALA A 150 -4.81 4.68 8.59
N THR A 151 -4.12 3.62 9.03
CA THR A 151 -4.55 2.24 8.84
C THR A 151 -4.65 1.52 10.18
N LYS A 152 -5.52 0.51 10.25
CA LYS A 152 -5.55 -0.50 11.30
C LYS A 152 -5.89 -1.85 10.68
N PHE A 153 -4.92 -2.76 10.67
CA PHE A 153 -5.06 -4.11 10.09
C PHE A 153 -5.28 -5.16 11.18
N ALA A 154 -5.23 -6.44 10.80
CA ALA A 154 -5.49 -7.57 11.70
C ALA A 154 -4.53 -7.63 12.91
N ASP A 155 -3.33 -7.05 12.79
CA ASP A 155 -2.35 -6.95 13.87
C ASP A 155 -2.72 -5.90 14.95
N GLY A 156 -3.80 -5.14 14.73
CA GLY A 156 -4.30 -4.14 15.65
C GLY A 156 -3.48 -2.85 15.73
N LYS A 157 -2.34 -2.76 15.03
CA LYS A 157 -1.46 -1.59 15.05
C LYS A 157 -2.02 -0.48 14.18
N VAL A 158 -1.92 0.75 14.67
CA VAL A 158 -2.25 1.94 13.88
C VAL A 158 -1.00 2.47 13.21
N ARG A 159 -1.05 2.62 11.88
CA ARG A 159 0.06 3.19 11.09
C ARG A 159 -0.40 4.45 10.39
N GLN A 160 0.52 5.37 10.15
CA GLN A 160 0.24 6.60 9.43
C GLN A 160 1.17 6.75 8.23
N PHE A 161 0.61 7.00 7.05
CA PHE A 161 1.34 7.18 5.82
C PHE A 161 1.04 8.57 5.25
N HIS A 162 2.00 9.16 4.53
CA HIS A 162 1.82 10.49 3.96
C HIS A 162 2.36 10.55 2.53
N SER A 163 1.53 10.96 1.57
CA SER A 163 2.00 11.32 0.23
C SER A 163 1.43 12.67 -0.19
N HIS A 164 1.89 13.19 -1.32
CA HIS A 164 1.44 14.48 -1.84
C HIS A 164 1.35 14.48 -3.37
N HIS A 165 0.55 15.39 -3.90
CA HIS A 165 0.44 15.60 -5.35
C HIS A 165 0.38 17.09 -5.65
N VAL A 166 1.01 17.51 -6.74
CA VAL A 166 0.96 18.90 -7.20
C VAL A 166 0.01 18.99 -8.38
N VAL A 167 -1.11 19.69 -8.19
CA VAL A 167 -2.01 20.06 -9.28
C VAL A 167 -1.46 21.33 -9.90
N LYS A 168 -1.26 21.32 -11.22
CA LYS A 168 -0.76 22.47 -11.99
C LYS A 168 -1.90 23.38 -12.43
#